data_AF-A0A2E9B864-F1
#
_entry.id   AF-A0A2E9B864-F1
#
_cell.length_a   1.000
_cell.length_b   1.000
_cell.length_c   1.000
_cell.angle_alpha   90.00
_cell.angle_beta   90.00
_cell.angle_gamma   90.00
#
_symmetry.space_group_name_H-M   'P 1'
#
loop_
_entity.id
_entity.type
_entity.pdbx_description
1 polymer ?
#
loop_
_entity_poly.entity_id
_entity_poly.type
_entity_poly.pdbx_seq_one_letter_code
_entity_poly.pdbx_strand_id
1 'polypeptide(L)'
;MENISPKIIVKAIEKILLATIAILTIIATVQEIIKIYEIGTVTLADLLLLFIYTEVLGMIGVFYASNRIPITLPLFIAMTAISRLIILQGKGMDASVLLYEAGAILIIAIACLVIRYRPNNQYEYQGEPVIEKDD
;
A
#
# COMPACT_ATOMS: atom_id res chain seq x y z
N MET A 1 12.78 -3.93 37.25
CA MET A 1 11.61 -3.53 36.45
C MET A 1 12.10 -3.34 35.02
N GLU A 2 11.59 -4.19 34.13
CA GLU A 2 12.13 -4.42 32.78
C GLU A 2 12.03 -3.17 31.91
N ASN A 3 13.15 -2.75 31.32
CA ASN A 3 13.25 -1.54 30.53
C ASN A 3 12.66 -1.81 29.13
N ILE A 4 11.33 -1.69 29.00
CA ILE A 4 10.63 -1.92 27.74
C ILE A 4 11.12 -0.88 26.72
N SER A 5 11.97 -1.31 25.78
CA SER A 5 12.47 -0.45 24.72
C SER A 5 11.31 -0.02 23.80
N PRO A 6 11.16 1.29 23.50
CA PRO A 6 10.05 1.82 22.69
C PRO A 6 9.95 1.17 21.30
N LYS A 7 11.07 0.67 20.76
CA LYS A 7 11.13 -0.06 19.49
C LYS A 7 10.31 -1.35 19.47
N ILE A 8 10.20 -2.05 20.60
CA ILE A 8 9.46 -3.33 20.69
C ILE A 8 7.96 -3.06 20.66
N ILE A 9 7.51 -2.01 21.36
CA ILE A 9 6.11 -1.59 21.41
C ILE A 9 5.63 -1.20 20.01
N VAL A 10 6.39 -0.38 19.29
CA VAL A 10 6.03 0.04 17.92
C VAL A 10 5.92 -1.15 16.98
N LYS A 11 6.88 -2.09 17.02
CA LYS A 11 6.81 -3.30 16.18
C LYS A 11 5.64 -4.21 16.53
N ALA A 12 5.27 -4.32 17.81
CA ALA A 12 4.12 -5.10 18.22
C ALA A 12 2.82 -4.47 17.69
N ILE A 13 2.67 -3.16 17.81
CA ILE A 13 1.52 -2.42 17.28
C ILE A 13 1.42 -2.57 15.76
N GLU A 14 2.53 -2.40 15.02
CA GLU A 14 2.57 -2.55 13.56
C GLU A 14 2.07 -3.94 13.12
N LYS A 15 2.56 -5.01 13.77
CA LYS A 15 2.10 -6.38 13.50
C LYS A 15 0.62 -6.59 13.81
N ILE A 16 0.13 -6.02 14.90
CA ILE A 16 -1.29 -6.12 15.27
C ILE A 16 -2.14 -5.41 14.22
N LEU A 17 -1.78 -4.19 13.83
CA LEU A 17 -2.51 -3.43 12.81
C LEU A 17 -2.57 -4.18 11.47
N LEU A 18 -1.44 -4.75 11.03
CA LEU A 18 -1.39 -5.49 9.78
C LEU A 18 -2.19 -6.79 9.83
N ALA A 19 -2.17 -7.51 10.97
CA ALA A 19 -3.03 -8.66 11.19
C ALA A 19 -4.51 -8.26 11.11
N THR A 20 -4.89 -7.13 11.72
CA THR A 20 -6.25 -6.60 11.66
C THR A 20 -6.66 -6.26 10.23
N ILE A 21 -5.81 -5.56 9.46
CA ILE A 21 -6.11 -5.21 8.06
C ILE A 21 -6.28 -6.48 7.21
N ALA A 22 -5.44 -7.50 7.40
CA ALA A 22 -5.56 -8.76 6.68
C ALA A 22 -6.91 -9.45 6.97
N ILE A 23 -7.29 -9.55 8.25
CA ILE A 23 -8.56 -10.14 8.67
C ILE A 23 -9.74 -9.36 8.09
N LEU A 24 -9.72 -8.03 8.19
CA LEU A 24 -10.78 -7.17 7.63
C LEU A 24 -10.88 -7.32 6.11
N THR A 25 -9.76 -7.44 5.40
CA THR A 25 -9.75 -7.63 3.94
C THR A 25 -10.38 -8.95 3.54
N ILE A 26 -10.11 -10.04 4.30
CA ILE A 26 -10.74 -11.34 4.08
C ILE A 26 -12.25 -11.25 4.34
N ILE A 27 -12.66 -10.63 5.45
CA ILE A 27 -14.09 -10.45 5.78
C ILE A 27 -14.79 -9.65 4.67
N ALA A 28 -14.20 -8.53 4.23
CA ALA A 28 -14.75 -7.70 3.15
C ALA A 28 -14.84 -8.47 1.82
N THR A 29 -13.84 -9.31 1.51
CA THR A 29 -13.85 -10.18 0.33
C THR A 29 -15.04 -11.15 0.36
N VAL A 30 -15.26 -11.82 1.51
CA VAL A 30 -16.38 -12.75 1.68
C VAL A 30 -17.72 -12.03 1.58
N GLN A 31 -17.85 -10.85 2.21
CA GLN A 31 -19.06 -10.03 2.12
C GLN A 31 -19.39 -9.64 0.67
N GLU A 32 -18.38 -9.21 -0.11
CA GLU A 32 -18.60 -8.86 -1.51
C GLU A 32 -18.98 -10.10 -2.34
N ILE A 33 -18.37 -11.25 -2.11
CA ILE A 33 -18.74 -12.51 -2.79
C ILE A 33 -20.20 -12.89 -2.51
N ILE A 34 -20.65 -12.79 -1.25
CA ILE A 34 -22.06 -13.06 -0.89
C ILE A 34 -22.99 -12.09 -1.62
N LYS A 35 -22.67 -10.80 -1.63
CA LYS A 35 -23.45 -9.78 -2.33
C LYS A 35 -23.54 -10.02 -3.84
N ILE A 36 -22.43 -10.39 -4.49
CA ILE A 36 -22.42 -10.76 -5.91
C ILE A 36 -23.32 -11.97 -6.16
N TYR A 37 -23.27 -12.96 -5.26
CA TYR A 37 -24.11 -14.14 -5.34
C TYR A 37 -25.61 -13.80 -5.19
N GLU A 38 -25.97 -12.92 -4.25
CA GLU A 38 -27.35 -12.46 -4.04
C GLU A 38 -27.90 -11.67 -5.24
N ILE A 39 -27.07 -10.84 -5.88
CA ILE A 39 -27.44 -10.10 -7.10
C ILE A 39 -27.59 -11.05 -8.30
N GLY A 40 -26.85 -12.16 -8.32
CA GLY A 40 -26.91 -13.17 -9.38
C GLY A 40 -26.23 -12.76 -10.69
N THR A 41 -25.47 -11.66 -10.69
CA THR A 41 -24.69 -11.20 -11.85
C THR A 41 -23.29 -10.79 -11.40
N VAL A 42 -22.28 -11.18 -12.18
CA VAL A 42 -20.89 -10.81 -11.92
C VAL A 42 -20.50 -9.71 -12.89
N THR A 43 -20.17 -8.53 -12.38
CA THR A 43 -19.73 -7.40 -13.21
C THR A 43 -18.20 -7.32 -13.24
N LEU A 44 -17.66 -6.60 -14.22
CA LEU A 44 -16.23 -6.29 -14.24
C LEU A 44 -15.81 -5.50 -12.99
N ALA A 45 -16.67 -4.62 -12.47
CA ALA A 45 -16.40 -3.85 -11.26
C ALA A 45 -16.10 -4.75 -10.06
N ASP A 46 -16.90 -5.80 -9.90
CA ASP A 46 -16.78 -6.76 -8.81
C ASP A 46 -15.46 -7.51 -8.88
N LEU A 47 -15.07 -7.97 -10.07
CA LEU A 47 -13.79 -8.65 -10.29
C LEU A 47 -12.60 -7.73 -10.01
N LEU A 48 -12.67 -6.46 -10.41
CA LEU A 48 -11.63 -5.48 -10.18
C LEU A 48 -11.49 -5.13 -8.69
N LEU A 49 -12.61 -5.07 -7.96
CA LEU A 49 -12.63 -4.87 -6.51
C LEU A 49 -11.99 -6.06 -5.76
N LEU A 50 -12.34 -7.29 -6.12
CA LEU A 50 -11.71 -8.50 -5.57
C LEU A 50 -10.20 -8.55 -5.86
N PHE A 51 -9.77 -8.04 -7.02
CA PHE A 51 -8.34 -7.91 -7.33
C PHE A 51 -7.65 -6.93 -6.38
N ILE A 52 -8.27 -5.79 -6.05
CA ILE A 52 -7.70 -4.82 -5.09
C ILE A 52 -7.53 -5.47 -3.71
N TYR A 53 -8.52 -6.22 -3.22
CA TYR A 53 -8.39 -6.97 -1.96
C TYR A 53 -7.24 -7.99 -2.01
N THR A 54 -7.06 -8.67 -3.14
CA THR A 54 -5.97 -9.62 -3.34
C THR A 54 -4.60 -8.93 -3.37
N GLU A 55 -4.47 -7.77 -4.02
CA GLU A 55 -3.23 -6.97 -4.01
C GLU A 55 -2.84 -6.53 -2.61
N VAL A 56 -3.81 -6.06 -1.81
CA VAL A 56 -3.60 -5.64 -0.42
C VAL A 56 -3.12 -6.82 0.42
N LEU A 57 -3.75 -8.00 0.30
CA LEU A 57 -3.28 -9.22 0.98
C LEU A 57 -1.87 -9.62 0.55
N GLY A 58 -1.54 -9.49 -0.74
CA GLY A 58 -0.20 -9.72 -1.26
C GLY A 58 0.85 -8.80 -0.63
N MET A 59 0.55 -7.51 -0.47
CA MET A 59 1.43 -6.56 0.22
C MET A 59 1.66 -6.94 1.68
N ILE A 60 0.59 -7.29 2.40
CA ILE A 60 0.69 -7.71 3.79
C ILE A 60 1.54 -8.99 3.89
N GLY A 61 1.37 -9.94 2.97
CA GLY A 61 2.22 -11.14 2.88
C GLY A 61 3.70 -10.81 2.68
N VAL A 62 4.02 -9.89 1.75
CA VAL A 62 5.40 -9.42 1.53
C VAL A 62 5.97 -8.74 2.77
N PHE A 63 5.15 -7.95 3.48
CA PHE A 63 5.56 -7.34 4.73
C PHE A 63 5.91 -8.40 5.79
N TYR A 64 5.06 -9.42 5.98
CA TYR A 64 5.33 -10.49 6.94
C TYR A 64 6.63 -11.24 6.63
N ALA A 65 6.95 -11.43 5.35
CA ALA A 65 8.19 -12.07 4.92
C ALA A 65 9.43 -11.19 5.11
N SER A 66 9.31 -9.87 4.90
CA SER A 66 10.48 -8.98 4.79
C SER A 66 10.64 -7.96 5.94
N ASN A 67 9.69 -7.89 6.89
CA ASN A 67 9.66 -6.93 8.02
C ASN A 67 9.85 -5.45 7.60
N ARG A 68 9.53 -5.12 6.35
CA ARG A 68 9.56 -3.75 5.82
C ARG A 68 8.34 -3.53 4.95
N ILE A 69 7.67 -2.40 5.14
CA ILE A 69 6.60 -1.95 4.23
C ILE A 69 7.30 -1.35 3.01
N PRO A 70 7.30 -2.01 1.83
CA PRO A 70 7.90 -1.43 0.65
C PRO A 70 6.97 -0.30 0.19
N ILE A 71 7.43 0.95 0.29
CA ILE A 71 6.64 2.15 -0.05
C ILE A 71 6.21 2.15 -1.53
N THR A 72 6.87 1.35 -2.36
CA THR A 72 6.52 1.14 -3.77
C THR A 72 5.21 0.35 -3.96
N LEU A 73 4.90 -0.60 -3.08
CA LEU A 73 3.71 -1.45 -3.25
C LEU A 73 2.40 -0.65 -3.17
N PRO A 74 2.16 0.24 -2.18
CA PRO A 74 0.96 1.08 -2.14
C PRO A 74 0.81 1.99 -3.36
N LEU A 75 1.91 2.51 -3.89
CA LEU A 75 1.89 3.36 -5.08
C LEU A 75 1.46 2.58 -6.33
N PHE A 76 1.88 1.31 -6.44
CA PHE A 76 1.38 0.42 -7.50
C PHE A 76 -0.11 0.14 -7.36
N ILE A 77 -0.62 -0.09 -6.14
CA ILE A 77 -2.07 -0.27 -5.90
C ILE A 77 -2.87 0.95 -6.35
N ALA A 78 -2.39 2.16 -6.10
CA ALA A 78 -3.06 3.37 -6.58
C ALA A 78 -3.11 3.42 -8.11
N MET A 79 -2.00 3.13 -8.80
CA MET A 79 -1.97 3.12 -10.26
C MET A 79 -2.86 2.03 -10.87
N THR A 80 -2.84 0.81 -10.31
CA THR A 80 -3.69 -0.29 -10.79
C THR A 80 -5.17 0.01 -10.53
N ALA A 81 -5.52 0.59 -9.38
CA ALA A 81 -6.88 1.00 -9.06
C ALA A 81 -7.41 2.08 -10.04
N ILE A 82 -6.63 3.13 -10.31
CA ILE A 82 -7.04 4.18 -11.26
C ILE A 82 -7.17 3.61 -12.69
N SER A 83 -6.19 2.80 -13.13
CA SER A 83 -6.24 2.16 -14.45
C SER A 83 -7.48 1.28 -14.63
N ARG A 84 -7.84 0.52 -13.58
CA ARG A 84 -9.05 -0.29 -13.54
C ARG A 84 -10.33 0.53 -13.60
N LEU A 85 -10.37 1.65 -12.88
CA LEU A 85 -11.50 2.58 -12.91
C LEU A 85 -11.72 3.13 -14.32
N ILE A 86 -10.64 3.53 -15.00
CA ILE A 86 -10.67 3.99 -16.39
C ILE A 86 -11.26 2.93 -17.32
N ILE A 87 -10.84 1.67 -17.22
CA ILE A 87 -11.35 0.61 -18.11
C ILE A 87 -12.84 0.35 -17.87
N LEU A 88 -13.27 0.39 -16.61
CA LEU A 88 -14.64 0.09 -16.21
C LEU A 88 -15.62 1.22 -16.58
N GLN A 89 -15.20 2.48 -16.40
CA GLN A 89 -16.07 3.66 -16.56
C GLN A 89 -15.81 4.44 -17.87
N GLY A 90 -14.71 4.15 -18.57
CA GLY A 90 -14.22 4.95 -19.69
C GLY A 90 -15.13 5.01 -20.91
N LYS A 91 -16.10 4.11 -21.06
CA LYS A 91 -17.03 4.11 -22.20
C LYS A 91 -18.06 5.26 -22.17
N GLY A 92 -18.20 5.96 -21.05
CA GLY A 92 -19.09 7.11 -20.90
C GLY A 92 -18.42 8.35 -20.30
N MET A 93 -17.10 8.34 -20.15
CA MET A 93 -16.36 9.47 -19.60
C MET A 93 -16.00 10.48 -20.70
N ASP A 94 -16.14 11.77 -20.38
CA ASP A 94 -15.59 12.84 -21.22
C ASP A 94 -14.08 12.64 -21.43
N ALA A 95 -13.62 12.91 -22.65
CA ALA A 95 -12.20 12.78 -23.01
C ALA A 95 -11.27 13.56 -22.08
N SER A 96 -11.73 14.70 -21.54
CA SER A 96 -10.99 15.50 -20.56
C SER A 96 -10.79 14.76 -19.24
N VAL A 97 -11.81 14.08 -18.71
CA VAL A 97 -11.71 13.31 -17.46
C VAL A 97 -10.78 12.12 -17.64
N LEU A 98 -10.91 11.42 -18.78
CA LEU A 98 -9.99 10.34 -19.14
C LEU A 98 -8.53 10.81 -19.16
N LEU A 99 -8.27 12.01 -19.68
CA LEU A 99 -6.93 12.61 -19.71
C LEU A 99 -6.42 12.95 -18.31
N TYR A 100 -7.27 13.45 -17.40
CA TYR A 100 -6.90 13.72 -16.01
C TYR A 100 -6.55 12.44 -15.24
N GLU A 101 -7.35 11.38 -15.38
CA GLU A 101 -7.09 10.10 -14.71
C GLU A 101 -5.82 9.43 -15.23
N ALA A 102 -5.62 9.41 -16.56
CA ALA A 102 -4.37 8.93 -17.16
C ALA A 102 -3.16 9.80 -16.75
N GLY A 103 -3.36 11.11 -16.65
CA GLY A 103 -2.35 12.05 -16.13
C GLY A 103 -1.99 11.79 -14.67
N ALA A 104 -2.96 11.44 -13.83
CA ALA A 104 -2.71 11.07 -12.44
C ALA A 104 -1.84 9.81 -12.33
N ILE A 105 -2.11 8.78 -13.15
CA ILE A 105 -1.26 7.59 -13.24
C ILE A 105 0.16 7.98 -13.65
N LEU A 106 0.31 8.84 -14.65
CA LEU A 106 1.62 9.31 -15.11
C LEU A 106 2.39 10.04 -14.01
N ILE A 107 1.74 10.92 -13.25
CA ILE A 107 2.34 11.65 -12.13
C ILE A 107 2.79 10.67 -11.03
N ILE A 108 1.95 9.70 -10.66
CA ILE A 108 2.31 8.67 -9.66
C ILE A 108 3.49 7.83 -10.16
N ALA A 109 3.50 7.45 -11.45
CA ALA A 109 4.60 6.69 -12.05
C ALA A 109 5.92 7.47 -12.00
N ILE A 110 5.90 8.77 -12.30
CA ILE A 110 7.07 9.65 -12.21
C ILE A 110 7.53 9.77 -10.75
N ALA A 111 6.61 9.94 -9.80
CA ALA A 111 6.95 9.98 -8.37
C ALA A 111 7.63 8.67 -7.91
N CYS A 112 7.11 7.52 -8.34
CA CYS A 112 7.73 6.21 -8.12
C CYS A 112 9.15 6.14 -8.69
N LEU A 113 9.35 6.66 -9.91
CA LEU A 113 10.67 6.70 -10.55
C LEU A 113 11.65 7.54 -9.73
N VAL A 114 11.25 8.74 -9.30
CA VAL A 114 12.08 9.62 -8.47
C VAL A 114 12.46 8.95 -7.15
N ILE A 115 11.51 8.29 -6.47
CA ILE A 115 11.79 7.57 -5.21
C ILE A 115 12.78 6.43 -5.44
N ARG A 116 12.65 5.69 -6.55
CA ARG A 116 13.53 4.57 -6.87
C ARG A 116 14.94 5.00 -7.29
N TYR A 117 15.06 6.13 -7.97
CA TYR A 117 16.34 6.66 -8.45
C TYR A 117 17.05 7.54 -7.42
N ARG A 118 16.44 7.86 -6.27
CA ARG A 118 17.11 8.59 -5.20
C ARG A 118 18.36 7.80 -4.78
N PRO A 119 19.58 8.33 -5.01
CA PRO A 119 20.79 7.67 -4.57
C PRO A 119 20.74 7.52 -3.05
N ASN A 120 21.21 6.39 -2.56
CA ASN A 120 21.28 6.06 -1.14
C ASN A 120 22.36 6.93 -0.49
N ASN A 121 22.13 8.25 -0.37
CA ASN A 121 22.99 9.08 0.46
C ASN A 121 22.75 8.62 1.89
N GLN A 122 23.73 7.87 2.38
CA GLN A 122 23.85 7.48 3.78
C GLN A 122 23.67 8.74 4.62
N TYR A 123 22.57 8.81 5.36
CA TYR A 123 22.53 9.68 6.52
C TYR A 123 23.42 9.00 7.56
N GLU A 124 24.70 9.36 7.52
CA GLU A 124 25.65 9.07 8.57
C GLU A 124 25.13 9.77 9.83
N TYR A 125 24.65 8.99 10.79
CA TYR A 125 24.42 9.47 12.15
C TYR A 125 25.80 9.81 12.72
N GLN A 126 26.23 11.05 12.50
CA GLN A 126 27.44 11.60 13.07
C GLN A 126 27.07 12.27 14.40
N GLY A 127 27.65 11.78 15.50
CA GLY A 127 27.68 12.45 16.79
C GLY A 127 27.27 11.60 17.99
N GLU A 128 28.06 10.57 18.32
CA GLU A 128 28.24 10.29 19.77
C GLU A 128 29.03 11.47 20.34
N PRO A 129 28.56 12.14 21.42
CA PRO A 129 29.38 13.15 22.07
C PRO A 129 30.61 12.45 22.66
N VAL A 130 31.79 12.87 22.21
CA VAL A 130 33.05 12.51 22.87
C VAL A 130 32.95 13.07 24.28
N ILE A 131 32.89 12.18 25.27
CA ILE A 131 33.05 12.58 26.67
C ILE A 131 34.50 13.05 26.79
N GLU A 132 34.68 14.36 26.81
CA GLU A 132 35.94 15.00 27.13
C GLU A 132 36.34 14.54 28.53
N LYS A 133 37.50 13.89 28.58
CA LYS A 133 38.07 13.36 29.80
C LYS A 133 38.78 14.52 30.48
N ASP A 134 38.12 15.18 31.41
CA ASP A 134 38.79 16.10 32.33
C ASP A 134 39.64 15.28 33.31
N ASP A 135 40.91 15.71 33.43
CA ASP A 135 41.99 15.12 34.24
C ASP A 135 41.70 15.04 35.75
#